data_AF-A0A455UEF4-F1
#
_entry.id   AF-A0A455UEF4-F1
#
_cell.length_a   1.000
_cell.length_b   1.000
_cell.length_c   1.000
_cell.angle_alpha   90.00
_cell.angle_beta   90.00
_cell.angle_gamma   90.00
#
_symmetry.space_group_name_H-M   'P 1'
#
loop_
_entity.id
_entity.type
_entity.pdbx_description
1 polymer ?
#
loop_
_entity_poly.entity_id
_entity_poly.type
_entity_poly.pdbx_seq_one_letter_code
_entity_poly.pdbx_strand_id
1 'polypeptide(L)'
;MNAIYFIPILAVVLVGLLTKRVPPMAAKIGLVGGCLLIAAGYFVPPFTLLPQIMHEFHFVALVFVLLVVMMLIIGKVRPRETDWIQEHSGDVDLTPWKGAVPAGIVLVVLVIVMYISFAG
;
A
#
# COMPACT_ATOMS: atom_id res chain seq x y z
N MET A 1 7.97 -12.27 -0.97
CA MET A 1 6.98 -11.83 0.05
C MET A 1 5.60 -12.04 -0.54
N ASN A 2 4.70 -12.81 0.09
CA ASN A 2 3.43 -13.21 -0.51
C ASN A 2 2.43 -12.04 -0.53
N ALA A 3 1.76 -11.81 -1.65
CA ALA A 3 0.86 -10.68 -1.86
C ALA A 3 -0.31 -10.64 -0.87
N ILE A 4 -0.73 -11.81 -0.34
CA ILE A 4 -1.88 -11.96 0.57
C ILE A 4 -1.80 -11.02 1.77
N TYR A 5 -0.64 -10.88 2.41
CA TYR A 5 -0.47 -10.02 3.58
C TYR A 5 0.19 -8.67 3.25
N PHE A 6 1.06 -8.62 2.23
CA PHE A 6 1.75 -7.38 1.88
C PHE A 6 0.80 -6.31 1.37
N ILE A 7 -0.15 -6.67 0.52
CA ILE A 7 -1.05 -5.71 -0.11
C ILE A 7 -1.98 -5.01 0.90
N PRO A 8 -2.61 -5.73 1.84
CA PRO A 8 -3.40 -5.09 2.90
C PRO A 8 -2.54 -4.22 3.83
N ILE A 9 -1.31 -4.65 4.17
CA ILE A 9 -0.39 -3.83 4.97
C ILE A 9 -0.03 -2.54 4.24
N LEU A 10 0.32 -2.63 2.96
CA LEU A 10 0.65 -1.48 2.13
C LEU A 10 -0.52 -0.48 2.08
N ALA A 11 -1.75 -0.97 1.89
CA ALA A 11 -2.94 -0.12 1.88
C ALA A 11 -3.13 0.62 3.21
N VAL A 12 -2.98 -0.08 4.34
CA VAL A 12 -3.11 0.52 5.68
C VAL A 12 -2.02 1.55 5.93
N VAL A 13 -0.76 1.24 5.61
CA VAL A 13 0.37 2.16 5.77
C VAL A 13 0.19 3.40 4.90
N LEU A 14 -0.18 3.23 3.63
CA LEU A 14 -0.42 4.34 2.72
C LEU A 14 -1.51 5.28 3.26
N VAL A 15 -2.66 4.72 3.66
CA VAL A 15 -3.77 5.52 4.20
C VAL A 15 -3.38 6.19 5.52
N GLY A 16 -2.65 5.48 6.40
CA GLY A 16 -2.19 6.02 7.67
C GLY A 16 -1.18 7.17 7.53
N LEU A 17 -0.34 7.14 6.48
CA LEU A 17 0.63 8.20 6.21
C LEU A 17 -0.01 9.41 5.50
N LEU A 18 -0.95 9.16 4.59
CA LEU A 18 -1.55 10.21 3.76
C LEU A 18 -2.81 10.85 4.36
N THR A 19 -3.39 10.27 5.42
CA THR A 19 -4.63 10.78 6.04
C THR A 19 -4.53 10.87 7.56
N LYS A 20 -5.13 11.91 8.14
CA LYS A 20 -5.10 12.17 9.59
C LYS A 20 -6.35 11.71 10.35
N ARG A 21 -7.44 11.42 9.63
CA ARG A 21 -8.79 11.19 10.21
C ARG A 21 -9.37 9.79 10.00
N VAL A 22 -8.70 8.92 9.23
CA VAL A 22 -9.19 7.54 9.06
C VAL A 22 -9.05 6.81 10.41
N PRO A 23 -10.14 6.20 10.94
CA PRO A 23 -10.10 5.59 12.26
C PRO A 23 -9.33 4.25 12.25
N PRO A 24 -8.73 3.83 13.39
CA PRO A 24 -8.01 2.55 13.49
C PRO A 24 -8.89 1.32 13.15
N MET A 25 -10.21 1.45 13.32
CA MET A 25 -11.17 0.42 12.94
C MET A 25 -11.13 0.14 11.42
N ALA A 26 -11.01 1.18 10.58
CA ALA A 26 -10.91 1.01 9.13
C ALA A 26 -9.65 0.22 8.74
N ALA A 27 -8.53 0.47 9.42
CA ALA A 27 -7.29 -0.27 9.21
C ALA A 27 -7.41 -1.75 9.57
N LYS A 28 -8.10 -2.09 10.68
CA LYS A 28 -8.36 -3.49 11.07
C LYS A 28 -9.23 -4.21 10.04
N ILE A 29 -10.30 -3.56 9.57
CA ILE A 29 -11.16 -4.12 8.51
C ILE A 29 -10.36 -4.28 7.22
N GLY A 30 -9.57 -3.29 6.84
CA GLY A 30 -8.75 -3.34 5.63
C GLY A 30 -7.72 -4.46 5.66
N LEU A 31 -7.04 -4.65 6.80
CA LEU A 31 -6.04 -5.70 6.97
C LEU A 31 -6.66 -7.10 6.92
N VAL A 32 -7.66 -7.36 7.78
CA VAL A 32 -8.30 -8.68 7.86
C VAL A 32 -9.09 -8.97 6.60
N GLY A 33 -9.90 -8.02 6.15
CA GLY A 33 -10.71 -8.14 4.94
C GLY A 33 -9.85 -8.30 3.70
N GLY A 34 -8.75 -7.57 3.58
CA GLY A 34 -7.81 -7.71 2.47
C GLY A 34 -7.15 -9.09 2.41
N CYS A 35 -6.66 -9.60 3.54
CA CYS A 35 -6.09 -10.94 3.62
C CYS A 35 -7.12 -12.01 3.24
N LEU A 36 -8.34 -11.92 3.76
CA LEU A 36 -9.43 -12.86 3.46
C LEU A 36 -9.86 -12.79 2.00
N LEU A 37 -9.96 -11.60 1.42
CA LEU A 37 -10.39 -11.40 0.05
C LEU A 37 -9.35 -11.96 -0.94
N ILE A 38 -8.06 -11.71 -0.72
CA ILE A 38 -7.00 -12.29 -1.56
C ILE A 38 -6.93 -13.81 -1.36
N ALA A 39 -7.04 -14.31 -0.13
CA ALA A 39 -7.08 -15.75 0.13
C ALA A 39 -8.27 -16.42 -0.58
N ALA A 40 -9.46 -15.81 -0.55
CA ALA A 40 -10.61 -16.29 -1.30
C ALA A 40 -10.33 -16.31 -2.81
N GLY A 41 -9.77 -15.23 -3.34
CA GLY A 41 -9.39 -15.14 -4.76
C GLY A 41 -8.36 -16.18 -5.20
N TYR A 42 -7.50 -16.68 -4.30
CA TYR A 42 -6.47 -17.67 -4.63
C TYR A 42 -6.85 -19.12 -4.34
N PHE A 43 -7.72 -19.36 -3.36
CA PHE A 43 -7.97 -20.72 -2.85
C PHE A 43 -9.42 -21.18 -2.92
N VAL A 44 -10.40 -20.29 -3.18
CA VAL A 44 -11.83 -20.64 -3.12
C VAL A 44 -12.46 -20.57 -4.52
N PRO A 45 -12.82 -21.69 -5.15
CA PRO A 45 -13.61 -21.69 -6.38
C PRO A 45 -15.03 -21.11 -6.14
N PRO A 46 -15.60 -20.32 -7.06
CA PRO A 46 -15.11 -19.98 -8.40
C PRO A 46 -14.20 -18.73 -8.43
N PHE A 47 -13.90 -18.10 -7.29
CA PHE A 47 -13.13 -16.84 -7.25
C PHE A 47 -11.70 -16.98 -7.77
N THR A 48 -11.15 -18.19 -7.77
CA THR A 48 -9.87 -18.56 -8.40
C THR A 48 -9.80 -18.27 -9.90
N LEU A 49 -10.94 -18.09 -10.57
CA LEU A 49 -10.99 -17.70 -11.97
C LEU A 49 -10.63 -16.21 -12.17
N LEU A 50 -10.86 -15.33 -11.18
CA LEU A 50 -10.61 -13.90 -11.34
C LEU A 50 -9.13 -13.61 -11.62
N PRO A 51 -8.15 -14.06 -10.80
CA PRO A 51 -6.74 -13.81 -11.07
C PRO A 51 -6.26 -14.50 -12.35
N GLN A 52 -6.87 -15.63 -12.73
CA GLN A 52 -6.53 -16.35 -13.96
C GLN A 52 -6.94 -15.56 -15.22
N ILE A 53 -8.09 -14.88 -15.20
CA ILE A 53 -8.58 -14.11 -16.35
C ILE A 53 -7.86 -12.77 -16.46
N MET A 54 -7.61 -12.06 -15.35
CA MET A 54 -7.07 -10.70 -15.38
C MET A 54 -5.58 -10.58 -15.06
N HIS A 55 -4.89 -11.68 -14.79
CA HIS A 55 -3.53 -11.75 -14.23
C HIS A 55 -3.45 -11.37 -12.75
N GLU A 56 -2.61 -12.09 -11.99
CA GLU A 56 -2.48 -11.95 -10.54
C GLU A 56 -2.14 -10.52 -10.09
N PHE A 57 -1.21 -9.85 -10.78
CA PHE A 57 -0.85 -8.46 -10.50
C PHE A 57 -2.03 -7.47 -10.60
N HIS A 58 -2.90 -7.59 -11.61
CA HIS A 58 -4.07 -6.71 -11.72
C HIS A 58 -5.09 -7.04 -10.65
N PHE A 59 -5.27 -8.32 -10.32
CA PHE A 59 -6.15 -8.72 -9.23
C PHE A 59 -5.71 -8.09 -7.90
N VAL A 60 -4.44 -8.23 -7.51
CA VAL A 60 -3.97 -7.66 -6.24
C VAL A 60 -3.93 -6.13 -6.25
N ALA A 61 -3.67 -5.50 -7.40
CA ALA A 61 -3.77 -4.05 -7.55
C ALA A 61 -5.22 -3.56 -7.39
N LEU A 62 -6.21 -4.29 -7.94
CA LEU A 62 -7.63 -3.99 -7.75
C LEU A 62 -8.02 -4.09 -6.28
N VAL A 63 -7.58 -5.15 -5.59
CA VAL A 63 -7.82 -5.31 -4.16
C VAL A 63 -7.22 -4.17 -3.37
N PHE A 64 -5.97 -3.79 -3.66
CA PHE A 64 -5.31 -2.65 -3.04
C PHE A 64 -6.14 -1.36 -3.15
N VAL A 65 -6.59 -1.03 -4.36
CA VAL A 65 -7.42 0.16 -4.60
C VAL A 65 -8.74 0.07 -3.84
N LEU A 66 -9.40 -1.09 -3.84
CA LEU A 66 -10.65 -1.33 -3.12
C LEU A 66 -10.48 -1.11 -1.61
N LEU A 67 -9.39 -1.61 -1.02
CA LEU A 67 -9.09 -1.42 0.41
C LEU A 67 -8.84 0.06 0.74
N VAL A 68 -8.09 0.78 -0.10
CA VAL A 68 -7.86 2.22 0.08
C VAL A 68 -9.18 2.98 0.01
N VAL A 69 -9.99 2.76 -1.03
CA VAL A 69 -11.29 3.41 -1.21
C VAL A 69 -12.21 3.11 -0.03
N MET A 70 -12.31 1.85 0.39
CA MET A 70 -13.11 1.45 1.55
C MET A 70 -12.66 2.19 2.82
N MET A 71 -11.36 2.25 3.11
CA MET A 71 -10.86 2.97 4.28
C MET A 71 -11.13 4.48 4.22
N LEU A 72 -11.01 5.09 3.05
CA LEU A 72 -11.33 6.51 2.84
C LEU A 72 -12.83 6.79 3.01
N ILE A 73 -13.70 5.92 2.51
CA ILE A 73 -15.15 6.00 2.72
C ILE A 73 -15.47 5.93 4.22
N ILE A 74 -14.90 4.95 4.94
CA ILE A 74 -15.08 4.84 6.39
C ILE A 74 -14.56 6.09 7.10
N GLY A 75 -13.40 6.62 6.69
CA GLY A 75 -12.84 7.86 7.24
C GLY A 75 -13.72 9.09 6.97
N LYS A 76 -14.47 9.11 5.87
CA LYS A 76 -15.41 10.20 5.56
C LYS A 76 -16.71 10.09 6.35
N VAL A 77 -17.24 8.87 6.53
CA VAL A 77 -18.52 8.61 7.24
C VAL A 77 -18.33 8.61 8.76
N ARG A 78 -17.22 8.08 9.25
CA ARG A 78 -16.91 7.95 10.67
C ARG A 78 -15.46 8.40 10.95
N PRO A 79 -15.14 9.69 10.73
CA PRO A 79 -13.82 10.22 10.99
C PRO A 79 -13.48 10.09 12.48
N ARG A 80 -12.19 10.07 12.78
CA ARG A 80 -11.67 10.26 14.14
C ARG A 80 -12.07 11.66 14.65
N GLU A 81 -12.37 11.75 15.95
CA GLU A 81 -12.76 13.03 16.60
C GLU A 81 -11.63 14.07 16.55
N THR A 82 -10.39 13.62 16.77
CA THR A 82 -9.19 14.45 16.72
C THR A 82 -8.29 14.04 15.57
N ASP A 83 -7.67 15.04 14.95
CA ASP A 83 -6.64 14.81 13.93
C ASP A 83 -5.45 14.05 14.53
N TRP A 84 -4.94 13.08 13.79
CA TRP A 84 -3.69 12.45 14.14
C TRP A 84 -2.51 13.41 13.92
N ILE A 85 -1.64 13.49 14.92
CA ILE A 85 -0.44 14.32 14.92
C ILE A 85 0.76 13.38 14.92
N GLN A 86 1.68 13.57 13.98
CA GLN A 86 2.98 12.91 14.02
C GLN A 86 3.78 13.51 15.17
N GLU A 87 3.95 12.74 16.23
CA GLU A 87 4.90 13.07 17.29
C GLU A 87 6.29 12.60 16.85
N HIS A 88 7.19 13.55 16.63
CA HIS A 88 8.59 13.24 16.36
C HIS A 88 9.27 12.92 17.70
N SER A 89 9.69 11.67 17.90
CA SER A 89 10.30 11.26 19.17
C SER A 89 11.69 11.85 19.41
N GLY A 90 12.40 12.21 18.34
CA GLY A 90 13.77 12.74 18.43
C GLY A 90 14.83 11.67 18.60
N ASP A 91 14.46 10.40 18.59
CA ASP A 91 15.37 9.26 18.84
C ASP A 91 16.39 9.04 17.71
N VAL A 92 16.16 9.62 16.53
CA VAL A 92 16.99 9.44 15.33
C VAL A 92 17.09 10.74 14.54
N ASP A 93 18.29 11.06 14.06
CA ASP A 93 18.52 12.16 13.12
C ASP A 93 18.00 11.78 11.72
N LEU A 94 16.96 12.49 11.26
CA LEU A 94 16.36 12.32 9.94
C LEU A 94 16.98 13.23 8.87
N THR A 95 18.02 14.01 9.21
CA THR A 95 18.69 14.86 8.22
C THR A 95 19.34 14.00 7.14
N PRO A 96 19.04 14.25 5.85
CA PRO A 96 19.69 13.51 4.78
C PRO A 96 21.21 13.72 4.81
N TRP A 97 21.97 12.63 4.74
CA TRP A 97 23.42 12.71 4.65
C TRP A 97 23.85 13.41 3.35
N LYS A 98 25.05 14.00 3.34
CA LYS A 98 25.51 14.92 2.27
C LYS A 98 25.38 14.37 0.84
N GLY A 99 25.50 13.06 0.65
CA GLY A 99 25.41 12.41 -0.66
C GLY A 99 24.05 11.77 -0.96
N ALA A 100 23.04 11.93 -0.09
CA ALA A 100 21.73 11.29 -0.28
C ALA A 100 21.09 11.66 -1.62
N VAL A 101 21.07 12.96 -1.93
CA VAL A 101 20.48 13.49 -3.18
C VAL A 101 21.26 13.02 -4.42
N PRO A 102 22.59 13.21 -4.54
CA PRO A 102 23.32 12.76 -5.72
C PRO A 102 23.27 11.23 -5.89
N ALA A 103 23.34 10.44 -4.81
CA ALA A 103 23.18 9.00 -4.89
C ALA A 103 21.79 8.59 -5.40
N GLY A 104 20.73 9.26 -4.93
CA GLY A 104 19.37 9.04 -5.41
C GLY A 104 19.20 9.36 -6.89
N ILE A 105 19.77 10.47 -7.37
CA ILE A 105 19.75 10.83 -8.80
C ILE A 105 20.46 9.77 -9.64
N VAL A 106 21.65 9.34 -9.24
CA VAL A 106 22.40 8.28 -9.93
C VAL A 106 21.59 6.99 -10.01
N LEU A 107 20.94 6.60 -8.91
CA LEU A 107 20.10 5.40 -8.86
C LEU A 107 18.91 5.52 -9.85
N VAL A 108 18.21 6.65 -9.88
CA VAL A 108 17.10 6.90 -10.81
C VAL A 108 17.56 6.84 -12.27
N VAL A 109 18.68 7.50 -12.60
CA VAL A 109 19.25 7.48 -13.96
C VAL A 109 19.61 6.06 -14.37
N LEU A 110 20.24 5.29 -13.47
CA LEU A 110 20.63 3.90 -13.73
C LEU A 110 19.39 3.03 -14.02
N VAL A 111 18.31 3.18 -13.25
CA VAL A 111 17.05 2.46 -13.50
C VAL A 111 16.47 2.82 -14.87
N ILE A 112 16.43 4.11 -15.23
CA ILE A 112 15.93 4.56 -16.52
C ILE A 112 16.76 3.96 -17.67
N VAL A 113 18.08 4.01 -17.57
CA VAL A 113 18.99 3.45 -18.58
C VAL A 113 18.77 1.95 -18.73
N MET A 114 18.64 1.19 -17.65
CA MET A 114 18.34 -0.24 -17.73
C MET A 114 17.04 -0.51 -18.49
N TYR A 115 15.96 0.21 -18.17
CA TYR A 115 14.70 0.04 -18.89
C TYR A 115 14.88 0.37 -20.38
N ILE A 116 15.55 1.47 -20.75
CA ILE A 116 15.74 1.82 -22.16
C ILE A 116 16.61 0.79 -22.89
N SER A 117 17.68 0.30 -22.27
CA SER A 117 18.62 -0.63 -22.89
C SER A 117 18.09 -2.06 -23.03
N PHE A 118 17.21 -2.50 -22.14
CA PHE A 118 16.69 -3.88 -22.09
C PHE A 118 15.20 -4.02 -22.44
N ALA A 119 14.45 -2.92 -22.65
CA ALA A 119 13.02 -2.99 -23.01
C ALA A 119 12.75 -3.10 -24.52
N GLY A 120 13.79 -3.24 -25.36
CA GLY A 120 13.67 -3.65 -26.77
C GLY A 120 13.82 -5.15 -26.92
#